data_AF-A0A2C9LRQ8-F1
#
_entry.id   AF-A0A2C9LRQ8-F1
#
_cell.length_a   1.000
_cell.length_b   1.000
_cell.length_c   1.000
_cell.angle_alpha   90.00
_cell.angle_beta   90.00
_cell.angle_gamma   90.00
#
_symmetry.space_group_name_H-M   'P 1'
#
loop_
_entity.id
_entity.type
_entity.pdbx_description
1 polymer ?
#
loop_
_entity_poly.entity_id
_entity_poly.type
_entity_poly.pdbx_seq_one_letter_code
_entity_poly.pdbx_strand_id
1 'polypeptide(L)'
;MRVDEEETDFAEFLLRIGDGEVPLNDMGEIALPQDVISKTNIIDKVYGDCFDDKSYENLKDRAILAPLNKDVNLINCELIDRLPGEEKVYFSFDSKKILTGEHFGKAVHIPRITLDSSKGKLGCTMQRHQFPVTPAFAMTVHKSQGQTFQFVGVDLSVPVFMH
;
A
#
# COMPACT_ATOMS: atom_id res chain seq x y z
N MET A 1 8.68 -6.83 -8.87
CA MET A 1 9.37 -7.03 -7.58
C MET A 1 10.82 -7.27 -7.92
N ARG A 2 11.77 -6.56 -7.28
CA ARG A 2 13.20 -6.84 -7.41
C ARG A 2 13.62 -7.52 -6.12
N VAL A 3 14.40 -8.58 -6.25
CA VAL A 3 14.92 -9.38 -5.16
C VAL A 3 16.38 -8.97 -5.00
N ASP A 4 16.86 -8.83 -3.77
CA ASP A 4 18.25 -8.46 -3.54
C ASP A 4 19.19 -9.59 -4.00
N GLU A 5 20.45 -9.26 -4.33
CA GLU A 5 21.42 -10.26 -4.85
C GLU A 5 21.68 -11.39 -3.84
N GLU A 6 21.41 -11.17 -2.56
CA GLU A 6 21.58 -12.15 -1.48
C GLU A 6 20.36 -13.07 -1.31
N GLU A 7 19.20 -12.74 -1.88
CA GLU A 7 17.94 -13.50 -1.76
C GLU A 7 17.75 -14.49 -2.93
N THR A 8 18.78 -15.28 -3.22
CA THR A 8 18.82 -16.19 -4.38
C THR A 8 17.69 -17.21 -4.37
N ASP A 9 17.35 -17.74 -3.20
CA ASP A 9 16.35 -18.80 -3.05
C ASP A 9 14.95 -18.29 -3.36
N PHE A 10 14.63 -17.05 -2.94
CA PHE A 10 13.36 -16.41 -3.25
C PHE A 10 13.28 -16.00 -4.72
N ALA A 11 14.38 -15.52 -5.30
CA ALA A 11 14.46 -15.22 -6.73
C ALA A 11 14.21 -16.48 -7.58
N GLU A 12 14.83 -17.62 -7.23
CA GLU A 12 14.60 -18.91 -7.89
C GLU A 12 13.14 -19.36 -7.75
N PHE A 13 12.55 -19.19 -6.57
CA PHE A 13 11.13 -19.48 -6.36
C PHE A 13 10.22 -18.65 -7.28
N LEU A 14 10.46 -17.33 -7.40
CA LEU A 14 9.68 -16.47 -8.29
C LEU A 14 9.83 -16.86 -9.78
N LEU A 15 11.02 -17.27 -10.20
CA LEU A 15 11.25 -17.77 -11.56
C LEU A 15 10.43 -19.03 -11.83
N ARG A 16 10.47 -20.01 -10.92
CA ARG A 16 9.69 -21.24 -11.03
C ARG A 16 8.18 -20.99 -11.08
N ILE A 17 7.68 -19.96 -10.37
CA ILE A 17 6.28 -19.51 -10.52
C ILE A 17 6.03 -19.01 -11.94
N GLY A 18 6.90 -18.16 -12.47
CA GLY A 18 6.79 -17.60 -13.83
C GLY A 18 6.83 -18.66 -14.93
N ASP A 19 7.61 -19.73 -14.72
CA ASP A 19 7.73 -20.86 -15.64
C ASP A 19 6.61 -21.90 -15.48
N GLY A 20 5.75 -21.76 -14.47
CA GLY A 20 4.64 -22.68 -14.21
C GLY A 20 5.07 -24.04 -13.64
N GLU A 21 6.27 -24.12 -13.04
CA GLU A 21 6.83 -25.36 -12.50
C GLU A 21 6.43 -25.63 -11.04
N VAL A 22 5.81 -24.65 -10.38
CA VAL A 22 5.42 -24.78 -8.98
C VAL A 22 4.10 -25.57 -8.88
N PRO A 23 4.05 -26.65 -8.10
CA PRO A 23 2.86 -27.48 -7.99
C PRO A 23 1.70 -26.69 -7.38
N LEU A 24 0.52 -26.87 -7.97
CA LEU A 24 -0.74 -26.34 -7.47
C LEU A 24 -1.44 -27.38 -6.60
N ASN A 25 -2.15 -26.95 -5.56
CA ASN A 25 -3.08 -27.81 -4.84
C ASN A 25 -4.39 -27.99 -5.63
N ASP A 26 -5.33 -28.79 -5.09
CA ASP A 26 -6.64 -29.05 -5.72
C ASP A 26 -7.50 -27.78 -5.90
N MET A 27 -7.15 -26.69 -5.23
CA MET A 27 -7.80 -25.38 -5.33
C MET A 27 -7.08 -24.43 -6.29
N GLY A 28 -6.00 -24.86 -6.95
CA GLY A 28 -5.21 -24.05 -7.87
C GLY A 28 -4.27 -23.06 -7.18
N GLU A 29 -3.92 -23.31 -5.91
CA GLU A 29 -3.07 -22.42 -5.11
C GLU A 29 -1.63 -22.90 -5.05
N ILE A 30 -0.70 -21.96 -4.95
CA ILE A 30 0.74 -22.19 -4.80
C ILE A 30 1.11 -22.15 -3.30
N ALA A 31 1.88 -23.13 -2.84
CA ALA A 31 2.47 -23.08 -1.50
C ALA A 31 3.65 -22.09 -1.45
N LEU A 32 3.58 -21.11 -0.56
CA LEU A 32 4.67 -20.17 -0.33
C LEU A 32 5.76 -20.79 0.57
N PRO A 33 7.04 -20.46 0.34
CA PRO A 33 8.14 -20.83 1.22
C PRO A 33 7.93 -20.32 2.66
N GLN A 34 8.30 -21.11 3.66
CA GLN A 34 7.96 -20.82 5.06
C GLN A 34 8.74 -19.63 5.64
N ASP A 35 9.89 -19.33 5.06
CA ASP A 35 10.81 -18.22 5.32
C ASP A 35 10.26 -16.87 4.85
N VAL A 36 9.44 -16.84 3.79
CA VAL A 36 8.82 -15.61 3.30
C VAL A 36 7.49 -15.27 3.99
N ILE A 37 6.93 -16.21 4.76
CA ILE A 37 5.69 -16.03 5.49
C ILE A 37 5.98 -15.40 6.86
N SER A 38 5.38 -14.24 7.12
CA SER A 38 5.42 -13.63 8.46
C SER A 38 4.69 -14.52 9.49
N LYS A 39 5.33 -14.76 10.63
CA LYS A 39 4.73 -15.47 11.79
C LYS A 39 3.95 -14.54 12.72
N THR A 40 4.04 -13.23 12.49
CA THR A 40 3.43 -12.18 13.33
C THR A 40 2.55 -11.26 12.48
N ASN A 41 1.86 -10.32 13.13
CA ASN A 41 1.12 -9.28 12.42
C ASN A 41 2.04 -8.52 11.45
N ILE A 42 1.59 -8.38 10.21
CA ILE A 42 2.34 -7.75 9.12
C ILE A 42 2.58 -6.26 9.38
N ILE A 43 1.68 -5.59 10.10
CA ILE A 43 1.84 -4.20 10.54
C ILE A 43 3.08 -4.07 11.41
N ASP A 44 3.24 -4.93 12.42
CA ASP A 44 4.39 -4.90 13.32
C ASP A 44 5.68 -5.23 12.56
N LYS A 45 5.60 -6.11 11.55
CA LYS A 45 6.76 -6.48 10.75
C LYS A 45 7.22 -5.36 9.80
N VAL A 46 6.28 -4.59 9.24
CA VAL A 46 6.55 -3.53 8.26
C VAL A 46 6.78 -2.17 8.92
N TYR A 47 6.08 -1.86 10.00
CA TYR A 47 6.07 -0.54 10.63
C TYR A 47 6.38 -0.56 12.13
N GLY A 48 6.65 -1.71 12.73
CA GLY A 48 6.82 -1.83 14.20
C GLY A 48 7.90 -0.91 14.78
N ASP A 49 9.03 -0.79 14.08
CA ASP A 49 10.13 0.11 14.43
C ASP A 49 9.83 1.59 14.17
N CYS A 50 8.78 1.90 13.41
CA CYS A 50 8.34 3.25 13.10
C CYS A 50 7.39 3.82 14.18
N PHE A 51 6.88 3.00 15.10
CA PHE A 51 6.01 3.48 16.17
C PHE A 51 6.80 4.15 17.31
N ASP A 52 8.04 3.73 17.55
CA ASP A 52 8.90 4.29 18.59
C ASP A 52 9.67 5.53 18.10
N ASP A 53 9.92 5.61 16.80
CA ASP A 53 10.64 6.72 16.18
C ASP A 53 9.68 7.84 15.75
N LYS A 54 9.89 9.06 16.25
CA LYS A 54 9.16 10.26 15.78
C LYS A 54 9.63 10.71 14.39
N SER A 55 10.57 9.99 13.78
CA SER A 55 11.07 10.24 12.43
C SER A 55 10.14 9.65 11.37
N TYR A 56 9.68 10.52 10.46
CA TYR A 56 8.89 10.12 9.30
C TYR A 56 9.74 9.49 8.18
N GLU A 57 11.07 9.46 8.32
CA GLU A 57 11.99 8.94 7.29
C GLU A 57 11.79 7.44 7.04
N ASN A 58 11.52 6.68 8.10
CA ASN A 58 11.37 5.23 8.00
C ASN A 58 10.03 4.80 7.41
N LEU A 59 9.05 5.72 7.32
CA LEU A 59 7.71 5.43 6.80
C LEU A 59 7.61 5.46 5.27
N LYS A 60 8.51 6.17 4.59
CA LYS A 60 8.32 6.60 3.19
C LYS A 60 8.56 5.51 2.16
N ASP A 61 9.45 4.57 2.47
CA ASP A 61 9.90 3.53 1.54
C ASP A 61 9.26 2.17 1.85
N ARG A 62 8.17 2.18 2.62
CA ARG A 62 7.49 0.97 3.09
C ARG A 62 6.02 0.96 2.70
N ALA A 63 5.50 -0.22 2.36
CA ALA A 63 4.08 -0.39 2.08
C ALA A 63 3.57 -1.78 2.47
N ILE A 64 2.30 -1.87 2.83
CA ILE A 64 1.56 -3.14 2.89
C ILE A 64 0.65 -3.24 1.66
N LEU A 65 0.71 -4.35 0.95
CA LEU A 65 -0.13 -4.62 -0.20
C LEU A 65 -1.20 -5.64 0.17
N ALA A 66 -2.46 -5.34 -0.15
CA ALA A 66 -3.56 -6.28 0.02
C ALA A 66 -4.41 -6.38 -1.26
N PRO A 67 -5.15 -7.48 -1.48
CA PRO A 67 -5.97 -7.63 -2.70
C PRO A 67 -7.16 -6.66 -2.74
N LEU A 68 -7.84 -6.45 -1.61
CA LEU A 68 -9.09 -5.69 -1.57
C LEU A 68 -8.94 -4.34 -0.89
N ASN A 69 -9.68 -3.34 -1.39
CA ASN A 69 -9.73 -2.02 -0.77
C ASN A 69 -10.27 -2.07 0.68
N LYS A 70 -11.11 -3.06 1.03
CA LYS A 70 -11.61 -3.21 2.40
C LYS A 70 -10.48 -3.50 3.38
N ASP A 71 -9.60 -4.42 3.03
CA ASP A 71 -8.48 -4.83 3.89
C ASP A 71 -7.44 -3.72 3.97
N VAL A 72 -7.15 -3.07 2.84
CA VAL A 72 -6.34 -1.84 2.78
C VAL A 72 -6.86 -0.76 3.74
N ASN A 73 -8.17 -0.54 3.77
CA ASN A 73 -8.77 0.45 4.66
C ASN A 73 -8.62 0.05 6.13
N LEU A 74 -8.84 -1.23 6.47
CA LEU A 74 -8.66 -1.73 7.83
C LEU A 74 -7.22 -1.56 8.31
N ILE A 75 -6.24 -1.96 7.49
CA ILE A 75 -4.82 -1.82 7.80
C ILE A 75 -4.43 -0.35 7.98
N ASN A 76 -4.88 0.54 7.08
CA ASN A 76 -4.60 1.96 7.20
C ASN A 76 -5.22 2.56 8.48
N CYS A 77 -6.44 2.20 8.85
CA CYS A 77 -7.06 2.67 10.10
C CYS A 77 -6.25 2.19 11.32
N GLU A 78 -5.92 0.90 11.38
CA GLU A 78 -5.15 0.33 12.47
C GLU A 78 -3.76 0.96 12.61
N LEU A 79 -3.09 1.26 11.49
CA LEU A 79 -1.81 1.97 11.50
C LEU A 79 -1.93 3.39 12.02
N ILE A 80 -2.96 4.14 11.61
CA ILE A 80 -3.20 5.50 12.08
C ILE A 80 -3.45 5.52 13.58
N ASP A 81 -4.24 4.57 14.09
CA ASP A 81 -4.56 4.47 15.52
C ASP A 81 -3.33 4.14 16.38
N ARG A 82 -2.33 3.46 15.79
CA ARG A 82 -1.06 3.11 16.46
C ARG A 82 0.01 4.19 16.34
N LEU A 83 -0.10 5.13 15.40
CA LEU A 83 0.92 6.15 15.18
C LEU A 83 0.97 7.14 16.35
N PRO A 84 2.18 7.51 16.83
CA PRO A 84 2.32 8.52 17.86
C PRO A 84 1.97 9.90 17.30
N GLY A 85 1.00 10.58 17.90
CA GLY A 85 0.66 11.94 17.51
C GLY A 85 -0.72 12.38 17.97
N GLU A 86 -1.00 13.67 17.79
CA GLU A 86 -2.34 14.21 17.98
C GLU A 86 -3.11 14.13 16.67
N GLU A 87 -4.38 13.72 16.75
CA GLU A 87 -5.32 13.80 15.64
C GLU A 87 -5.41 15.25 15.14
N LYS A 88 -5.32 15.43 13.82
CA LYS A 88 -5.42 16.74 13.19
C LYS A 88 -6.42 16.71 12.05
N VAL A 89 -7.35 17.65 12.11
CA VAL A 89 -8.31 17.91 11.04
C VAL A 89 -7.70 18.90 10.06
N TYR A 90 -7.71 18.55 8.77
CA TYR A 90 -7.20 19.40 7.68
C TYR A 90 -8.33 19.95 6.82
N PHE A 91 -8.19 21.20 6.36
CA PHE A 91 -9.14 21.89 5.50
C PHE A 91 -8.60 22.09 4.08
N SER A 92 -9.50 22.26 3.09
CA SER A 92 -9.15 22.33 1.65
C SER A 92 -8.41 23.59 1.21
N PHE A 93 -8.04 24.44 2.17
CA PHE A 93 -7.23 25.63 1.95
C PHE A 93 -5.83 25.49 2.57
N ASP A 94 -5.60 24.42 3.34
CA ASP A 94 -4.34 24.23 4.04
C ASP A 94 -3.18 24.04 3.05
N SER A 95 -2.05 24.65 3.40
CA SER A 95 -0.77 24.37 2.78
C SER A 95 0.08 23.51 3.71
N LYS A 96 0.74 22.50 3.15
CA LYS A 96 1.64 21.60 3.87
C LYS A 96 2.96 21.44 3.12
N LYS A 97 4.02 21.16 3.86
CA LYS A 97 5.32 20.84 3.29
C LYS A 97 5.35 19.37 2.91
N ILE A 98 5.86 19.09 1.72
CA ILE A 98 6.18 17.74 1.29
C ILE A 98 7.37 17.25 2.12
N LEU A 99 7.20 16.10 2.78
CA LEU A 99 8.19 15.55 3.69
C LEU A 99 9.22 14.65 2.99
N THR A 100 8.96 14.20 1.76
CA THR A 100 9.79 13.20 1.05
C THR A 100 9.69 13.35 -0.48
N GLY A 101 10.61 12.72 -1.23
CA GLY A 101 10.58 12.67 -2.70
C GLY A 101 11.17 13.91 -3.40
N GLU A 102 11.00 13.99 -4.72
CA GLU A 102 11.61 15.01 -5.60
C GLU A 102 11.22 16.45 -5.22
N HIS A 103 10.06 16.64 -4.58
CA HIS A 103 9.55 17.95 -4.16
C HIS A 103 9.73 18.22 -2.67
N PHE A 104 10.69 17.56 -2.01
CA PHE A 104 11.00 17.73 -0.59
C PHE A 104 11.07 19.20 -0.15
N GLY A 105 10.44 19.50 0.99
CA GLY A 105 10.44 20.84 1.61
C GLY A 105 9.53 21.86 0.93
N LYS A 106 9.02 21.58 -0.27
CA LYS A 106 8.11 22.47 -1.00
C LYS A 106 6.75 22.54 -0.29
N ALA A 107 6.27 23.76 -0.07
CA ALA A 107 4.90 23.97 0.39
C ALA A 107 3.93 23.77 -0.78
N VAL A 108 2.93 22.92 -0.58
CA VAL A 108 1.85 22.66 -1.54
C VAL A 108 0.51 22.94 -0.90
N HIS A 109 -0.44 23.46 -1.66
CA HIS A 109 -1.83 23.52 -1.24
C HIS A 109 -2.47 22.16 -1.44
N ILE A 110 -3.43 21.81 -0.58
CA ILE A 110 -4.28 20.63 -0.76
C ILE A 110 -5.57 21.11 -1.46
N PRO A 111 -5.62 21.16 -2.81
CA PRO A 111 -6.79 21.70 -3.49
C PRO A 111 -7.97 20.76 -3.32
N ARG A 112 -9.18 21.32 -3.26
CA ARG A 112 -10.40 20.54 -3.44
C ARG A 112 -10.48 20.13 -4.91
N ILE A 113 -10.55 18.84 -5.20
CA ILE A 113 -10.76 18.36 -6.58
C ILE A 113 -12.24 18.02 -6.77
N THR A 114 -12.78 18.46 -7.90
CA THR A 114 -14.10 18.06 -8.39
C THR A 114 -13.90 17.03 -9.50
N LEU A 115 -14.43 15.83 -9.31
CA LEU A 115 -14.48 14.79 -10.33
C LEU A 115 -15.88 14.73 -10.92
N ASP A 116 -16.00 15.06 -12.20
CA ASP A 116 -17.25 14.99 -12.94
C ASP A 116 -17.34 13.66 -13.69
N SER A 117 -18.42 12.90 -13.50
CA SER A 117 -18.74 11.80 -14.40
C SER A 117 -19.24 12.36 -15.73
N SER A 118 -18.68 11.95 -16.87
CA SER A 118 -19.27 12.27 -18.17
C SER A 118 -20.74 11.84 -18.21
N LYS A 119 -21.62 12.60 -18.89
CA LYS A 119 -23.04 12.27 -19.09
C LYS A 119 -23.20 10.91 -19.80
N GLY A 120 -23.10 9.83 -19.04
CA GLY A 120 -23.41 8.47 -19.48
C GLY A 120 -24.92 8.25 -19.48
N LYS A 121 -25.32 6.98 -19.67
CA LYS A 121 -26.71 6.49 -19.81
C LYS A 121 -27.75 7.00 -18.78
N LEU A 122 -27.31 7.58 -17.67
CA LEU A 122 -28.16 8.07 -16.56
C LEU A 122 -28.67 9.50 -16.75
N GLY A 123 -28.22 10.25 -17.77
CA GLY A 123 -28.75 11.59 -18.10
C GLY A 123 -28.39 12.70 -17.10
N CYS A 124 -27.76 12.38 -15.97
CA CYS A 124 -27.23 13.34 -15.01
C CYS A 124 -25.69 13.29 -14.95
N THR A 125 -25.09 14.43 -14.62
CA THR A 125 -23.66 14.53 -14.29
C THR A 125 -23.55 14.41 -12.76
N MET A 126 -22.82 13.40 -12.27
CA MET A 126 -22.44 13.34 -10.86
C MET A 126 -21.14 14.11 -10.66
N GLN A 127 -21.11 15.00 -9.68
CA GLN A 127 -19.90 15.70 -9.25
C GLN A 127 -19.48 15.12 -7.89
N ARG A 128 -18.23 14.66 -7.78
CA ARG A 128 -17.63 14.24 -6.51
C ARG A 128 -16.62 15.28 -6.09
N HIS A 129 -16.87 15.92 -4.95
CA HIS A 129 -15.89 16.80 -4.32
C HIS A 129 -15.08 16.01 -3.30
N GLN A 130 -13.80 15.80 -3.57
CA GLN A 130 -12.93 14.95 -2.75
C GLN A 130 -11.64 15.71 -2.41
N PHE A 131 -11.12 15.45 -1.21
CA PHE A 131 -9.74 15.77 -0.87
C PHE A 131 -8.81 14.79 -1.58
N PRO A 132 -7.85 15.26 -2.39
CA PRO A 132 -6.98 14.38 -3.18
C PRO A 132 -5.85 13.78 -2.34
N VAL A 133 -6.17 13.37 -1.11
CA VAL A 133 -5.23 12.75 -0.18
C VAL A 133 -5.94 11.59 0.53
N THR A 134 -5.24 10.48 0.65
CA THR A 134 -5.65 9.35 1.50
C THR A 134 -4.42 8.85 2.24
N PRO A 135 -4.56 8.26 3.43
CA PRO A 135 -3.51 7.42 3.99
C PRO A 135 -3.12 6.33 2.98
N ALA A 136 -1.84 6.03 2.89
CA ALA A 136 -1.28 5.11 1.90
C ALA A 136 -0.20 4.20 2.48
N PHE A 137 -0.32 3.85 3.77
CA PHE A 137 0.57 2.85 4.39
C PHE A 137 0.26 1.46 3.85
N ALA A 138 -1.03 1.18 3.63
CA ALA A 138 -1.48 0.07 2.83
C ALA A 138 -2.09 0.55 1.52
N MET A 139 -1.95 -0.25 0.46
CA MET A 139 -2.60 -0.04 -0.82
C MET A 139 -2.93 -1.35 -1.53
N THR A 140 -3.81 -1.29 -2.53
CA THR A 140 -4.09 -2.50 -3.30
C THR A 140 -2.93 -2.82 -4.23
N VAL A 141 -2.72 -4.10 -4.54
CA VAL A 141 -1.71 -4.54 -5.52
C VAL A 141 -1.85 -3.80 -6.85
N HIS A 142 -3.08 -3.55 -7.29
CA HIS A 142 -3.33 -2.77 -8.50
C HIS A 142 -2.85 -1.31 -8.41
N LYS A 143 -2.99 -0.68 -7.23
CA LYS A 143 -2.57 0.71 -7.00
C LYS A 143 -1.07 0.86 -6.80
N SER A 144 -0.36 -0.20 -6.43
CA SER A 144 1.10 -0.18 -6.27
C SER A 144 1.87 -0.31 -7.58
N GLN A 145 1.19 -0.61 -8.70
CA GLN A 145 1.84 -0.72 -10.00
C GLN A 145 2.53 0.60 -10.40
N GLY A 146 3.81 0.52 -10.74
CA GLY A 146 4.64 1.68 -11.09
C GLY A 146 5.22 2.44 -9.88
N GLN A 147 4.92 2.01 -8.66
CA GLN A 147 5.55 2.53 -7.43
C GLN A 147 6.80 1.71 -7.07
N THR A 148 7.71 2.33 -6.32
CA THR A 148 8.93 1.69 -5.81
C THR A 148 8.95 1.82 -4.29
N PHE A 149 9.20 0.71 -3.61
CA PHE A 149 9.33 0.62 -2.16
C PHE A 149 10.58 -0.21 -1.85
N GLN A 150 11.25 0.10 -0.74
CA GLN A 150 12.38 -0.69 -0.23
C GLN A 150 11.89 -1.90 0.57
N PHE A 151 10.81 -1.74 1.33
CA PHE A 151 10.25 -2.83 2.14
C PHE A 151 8.76 -3.00 1.91
N VAL A 152 8.33 -4.18 1.50
CA VAL A 152 6.93 -4.46 1.18
C VAL A 152 6.44 -5.67 1.94
N GLY A 153 5.37 -5.49 2.72
CA GLY A 153 4.57 -6.60 3.22
C GLY A 153 3.44 -6.91 2.23
N VAL A 154 3.16 -8.17 1.95
CA VAL A 154 1.99 -8.58 1.17
C VAL A 154 1.04 -9.37 2.07
N ASP A 155 -0.15 -8.83 2.31
CA ASP A 155 -1.22 -9.48 3.05
C ASP A 155 -2.10 -10.28 2.08
N LEU A 156 -1.93 -11.60 2.08
CA LEU A 156 -2.72 -12.55 1.29
C LEU A 156 -3.71 -13.34 2.16
N SER A 157 -4.12 -12.79 3.32
CA SER A 157 -5.11 -13.42 4.21
C SER A 157 -6.47 -13.61 3.55
N VAL A 158 -6.73 -12.87 2.47
CA VAL A 158 -7.92 -12.99 1.63
C VAL A 158 -7.49 -13.46 0.24
N PRO A 159 -8.21 -14.41 -0.39
CA PRO A 159 -7.90 -14.88 -1.73
C PRO A 159 -7.77 -13.72 -2.73
N VAL A 160 -6.70 -13.76 -3.52
CA VAL A 160 -6.50 -12.87 -4.66
C VAL A 160 -7.43 -13.29 -5.79
N PHE A 161 -8.22 -12.35 -6.31
CA PHE A 161 -8.95 -12.57 -7.55
C PHE A 161 -7.94 -12.60 -8.70
N MET A 162 -7.80 -13.75 -9.36
CA MET A 162 -7.12 -13.84 -10.65
C MET A 162 -8.13 -13.52 -11.77
N HIS A 163 -7.70 -12.71 -12.73
CA HIS A 163 -8.40 -12.47 -14.00
C HIS A 163 -7.85 -13.37 -15.10
#